data_AF-A0A9Q4AQ81-F1
#
_entry.id   AF-A0A9Q4AQ81-F1
#
_cell.length_a   1.000
_cell.length_b   1.000
_cell.length_c   1.000
_cell.angle_alpha   90.00
_cell.angle_beta   90.00
_cell.angle_gamma   90.00
#
_symmetry.space_group_name_H-M   'P 1'
#
loop_
_entity.id
_entity.type
_entity.pdbx_description
1 polymer ?
#
loop_
_entity_poly.entity_id
_entity_poly.type
_entity_poly.pdbx_seq_one_letter_code
_entity_poly.pdbx_strand_id
1 'polypeptide(L)' 'MSISSIGIGASGMHRASSQLEQSASRIARIGIEGNEVDIGTEMVNVIQAKHDFKASAKVVSVAADMSKALLDILV' A
#
# COMPACT_ATOMS: atom_id res chain seq x y z
N MET A 1 21.33 1.17 5.53
CA MET A 1 20.21 2.10 5.27
C MET A 1 19.24 1.59 4.20
N SER A 2 19.68 1.14 3.01
CA SER A 2 18.75 0.66 1.96
C SER A 2 17.88 -0.55 2.35
N ILE A 3 18.45 -1.55 3.05
CA ILE A 3 17.68 -2.71 3.56
C ILE A 3 16.57 -2.28 4.54
N SER A 4 16.85 -1.29 5.39
CA SER A 4 15.86 -0.75 6.33
C SER A 4 14.73 -0.02 5.61
N SER A 5 15.03 0.74 4.55
CA SER A 5 13.99 1.41 3.74
C SER A 5 13.16 0.45 2.89
N ILE A 6 13.74 -0.66 2.42
CA ILE A 6 12.98 -1.75 1.78
C ILE A 6 12.00 -2.37 2.78
N GLY A 7 12.46 -2.65 4.01
CA GLY A 7 11.59 -3.19 5.06
C GLY A 7 10.44 -2.25 5.46
N ILE A 8 10.71 -0.94 5.55
CA ILE A 8 9.70 0.08 5.84
C ILE A 8 8.69 0.17 4.69
N GLY A 9 9.15 0.23 3.44
CA GLY A 9 8.29 0.27 2.27
C GLY A 9 7.46 -1.00 2.12
N ALA A 10 8.03 -2.18 2.35
CA ALA A 10 7.30 -3.45 2.36
C ALA A 10 6.22 -3.50 3.44
N SER A 11 6.53 -3.02 4.64
CA SER A 11 5.55 -2.93 5.73
C SER A 11 4.43 -1.94 5.42
N GLY A 12 4.76 -0.80 4.79
CA GLY A 12 3.80 0.19 4.32
C GLY A 12 2.85 -0.39 3.27
N MET A 13 3.39 -1.11 2.28
CA MET A 13 2.60 -1.83 1.27
C MET A 13 1.66 -2.85 1.92
N HIS A 14 2.15 -3.66 2.85
CA HIS A 14 1.33 -4.67 3.53
C HIS A 14 0.15 -4.05 4.29
N ARG A 15 0.38 -2.95 5.02
CA ARG A 15 -0.70 -2.22 5.70
C ARG A 15 -1.73 -1.65 4.73
N ALA A 16 -1.27 -1.04 3.63
CA ALA A 16 -2.17 -0.51 2.61
C ALA A 16 -3.01 -1.61 1.95
N SER A 17 -2.42 -2.79 1.70
CA SER A 17 -3.16 -3.97 1.22
C SER A 17 -4.21 -4.44 2.21
N SER A 18 -3.88 -4.53 3.51
CA SER A 18 -4.85 -4.90 4.54
C SER A 18 -6.01 -3.91 4.65
N GLN A 19 -5.72 -2.60 4.52
CA GLN A 19 -6.76 -1.57 4.51
C GLN A 19 -7.68 -1.69 3.29
N LEU A 20 -7.10 -1.97 2.12
CA LEU A 20 -7.86 -2.23 0.90
C LEU A 20 -8.78 -3.45 1.04
N GLU A 21 -8.27 -4.56 1.59
CA GLU A 21 -9.05 -5.78 1.82
C GLU A 21 -10.23 -5.53 2.77
N GLN A 22 -10.03 -4.75 3.83
CA GLN A 22 -11.09 -4.39 4.76
C GLN A 22 -12.19 -3.57 4.07
N SER A 23 -11.83 -2.54 3.31
CA SER A 23 -12.80 -1.73 2.57
C SER A 23 -13.51 -2.53 1.48
N ALA A 24 -12.79 -3.39 0.74
CA ALA A 24 -13.39 -4.30 -0.23
C ALA A 24 -14.38 -5.28 0.43
N SER A 25 -14.05 -5.80 1.61
CA SER A 25 -14.93 -6.67 2.39
C SER A 25 -16.21 -5.95 2.84
N ARG A 26 -16.12 -4.66 3.18
CA ARG A 26 -17.29 -3.84 3.54
C ARG A 26 -18.15 -3.52 2.32
N ILE A 27 -17.53 -3.17 1.20
CA ILE A 27 -18.22 -2.97 -0.09
C ILE A 27 -18.93 -4.26 -0.52
N ALA A 28 -18.32 -5.44 -0.33
CA ALA A 28 -18.97 -6.71 -0.64
C ALA A 28 -20.22 -7.02 0.21
N ARG A 29 -20.40 -6.34 1.35
CA ARG A 29 -21.59 -6.48 2.23
C ARG A 29 -22.73 -5.53 1.87
N ILE A 30 -22.59 -4.72 0.82
CA ILE A 30 -23.67 -3.85 0.33
C ILE A 30 -24.89 -4.70 -0.02
N GLY A 31 -26.07 -4.29 0.45
CA GLY A 31 -27.34 -4.96 0.17
C GLY A 31 -27.72 -6.07 1.16
N ILE A 32 -26.91 -6.33 2.20
CA ILE A 32 -27.29 -7.18 3.32
C ILE A 32 -28.17 -6.37 4.29
N GLU A 33 -29.37 -6.87 4.61
CA GLU A 33 -30.27 -6.23 5.58
C GLU A 33 -29.56 -5.94 6.91
N GLY A 34 -29.69 -4.71 7.41
CA GLY A 34 -29.04 -4.25 8.65
C GLY A 34 -27.60 -3.74 8.51
N ASN A 35 -27.00 -3.77 7.29
CA ASN A 35 -25.68 -3.18 7.04
C ASN A 35 -25.81 -1.93 6.15
N GLU A 36 -25.85 -0.76 6.76
CA GLU A 36 -25.72 0.51 6.05
C GLU A 36 -24.23 0.74 5.74
N VAL A 37 -23.85 0.56 4.47
CA VAL A 37 -22.48 0.78 3.98
C VAL A 37 -22.43 2.10 3.24
N ASP A 38 -21.66 3.06 3.75
CA ASP A 38 -21.35 4.31 3.03
C ASP A 38 -20.30 4.04 1.95
N ILE A 39 -20.78 3.85 0.72
CA ILE A 39 -19.95 3.60 -0.47
C ILE A 39 -19.03 4.79 -0.75
N GLY A 40 -19.48 6.03 -0.51
CA GLY A 40 -18.68 7.22 -0.77
C GLY A 40 -17.41 7.23 0.08
N THR A 41 -17.58 6.99 1.38
CA THR A 41 -16.46 6.89 2.32
C THR A 41 -15.58 5.67 2.03
N GLU A 42 -16.15 4.50 1.77
CA GLU A 42 -15.33 3.30 1.49
C GLU A 42 -14.56 3.40 0.17
N MET A 43 -15.09 4.07 -0.86
CA MET A 43 -14.35 4.34 -2.10
C MET A 43 -13.19 5.32 -1.89
N VAL A 44 -13.36 6.34 -1.05
CA VAL A 44 -12.24 7.22 -0.65
C VAL A 44 -11.16 6.43 0.08
N ASN A 45 -11.55 5.54 0.99
CA ASN A 45 -10.61 4.65 1.68
C ASN A 45 -9.83 3.76 0.71
N VAL A 46 -10.48 3.20 -0.31
CA VAL A 46 -9.83 2.43 -1.38
C VAL A 46 -8.83 3.28 -2.16
N ILE A 47 -9.21 4.51 -2.53
CA ILE A 47 -8.32 5.45 -3.23
C ILE A 47 -7.10 5.78 -2.36
N GLN A 48 -7.33 6.06 -1.08
CA GLN A 48 -6.25 6.36 -0.14
C GLN A 48 -5.29 5.18 0.02
N ALA A 49 -5.82 3.97 0.23
CA ALA A 49 -5.02 2.75 0.30
C ALA A 49 -4.17 2.53 -0.98
N LYS A 50 -4.73 2.82 -2.16
CA LYS A 50 -3.99 2.78 -3.43
C LYS A 50 -2.83 3.79 -3.45
N HIS A 51 -3.07 5.02 -3.00
CA HIS A 51 -2.02 6.04 -2.93
C HIS A 51 -0.92 5.66 -1.94
N ASP A 52 -1.28 5.15 -0.77
CA ASP A 52 -0.33 4.73 0.28
C ASP A 52 0.52 3.54 -0.17
N PHE A 53 -0.10 2.57 -0.85
CA PHE A 53 0.62 1.45 -1.46
C PHE A 53 1.63 1.95 -2.49
N LYS A 54 1.20 2.84 -3.40
CA LYS A 54 2.07 3.38 -4.46
C LYS A 54 3.23 4.19 -3.88
N ALA A 55 2.99 4.98 -2.84
CA ALA A 55 4.04 5.73 -2.15
C ALA A 55 5.07 4.77 -1.53
N SER A 56 4.60 3.75 -0.81
CA SER A 56 5.44 2.73 -0.20
C SER A 56 6.25 1.94 -1.23
N ALA A 57 5.63 1.57 -2.36
CA ALA A 57 6.29 0.90 -3.47
C ALA A 57 7.39 1.78 -4.09
N LYS A 58 7.17 3.09 -4.19
CA LYS A 58 8.19 4.02 -4.70
C LYS A 58 9.40 4.10 -3.76
N VAL A 59 9.19 4.07 -2.45
CA VAL A 59 10.30 4.02 -1.46
C VAL A 59 11.14 2.76 -1.67
N VAL A 60 10.51 1.60 -1.86
CA VAL A 60 11.24 0.34 -2.14
C VAL A 60 12.02 0.43 -3.45
N SER A 61 11.40 0.96 -4.51
CA SER A 61 12.07 1.15 -5.81
C SER A 61 13.30 2.05 -5.69
N VAL A 62 13.18 3.21 -5.04
CA VAL A 62 14.32 4.12 -4.85
C VAL A 62 15.42 3.47 -4.01
N ALA A 63 15.06 2.73 -2.96
CA ALA A 63 16.04 2.00 -2.16
C ALA A 63 16.79 0.93 -2.99
N ALA A 64 16.08 0.21 -3.87
CA ALA A 64 16.68 -0.73 -4.80
C ALA A 64 17.61 -0.04 -5.81
N ASP A 65 17.19 1.10 -6.37
CA ASP A 65 17.99 1.90 -7.30
C ASP A 65 19.28 2.39 -6.64
N MET A 66 19.22 2.83 -5.38
CA MET A 66 20.41 3.21 -4.61
C MET A 66 21.36 2.03 -4.37
N SER A 67 20.82 0.85 -4.05
CA SER A 67 21.64 -0.36 -3.90
C SER A 67 22.32 -0.73 -5.21
N LYS A 68 21.60 -0.64 -6.34
CA LYS A 68 22.16 -0.89 -7.66
C LYS A 68 23.29 0.09 -7.99
N ALA A 69 23.07 1.39 -7.77
CA ALA A 69 24.10 2.41 -8.03
C ALA A 69 25.38 2.17 -7.21
N LEU A 70 25.28 1.67 -5.98
CA LEU A 70 26.44 1.29 -5.18
C LEU A 70 27.18 0.06 -5.74
N LEU A 71 26.44 -0.92 -6.27
CA LEU A 71 27.04 -2.10 -6.90
C LEU A 71 27.71 -1.73 -8.23
N ASP A 72 27.09 -0.87 -9.04
CA ASP A 72 27.62 -0.37 -10.31
C ASP A 72 28.89 0.49 -10.12
N ILE A 73 29.14 1.05 -8.92
CA ILE A 73 30.41 1.74 -8.60
C ILE A 73 31.52 0.73 -8.27
N LEU A 74 31.17 -0.42 -7.71
CA LEU A 74 32.14 -1.42 -7.24
C LEU A 74 32.66 -2.32 -8.36
N VAL A 75 31.87 -2.52 -9.41
CA VAL A 75 32.15 -3.42 -10.55
C VAL A 75 32.37 -2.61 -11.82
#